data_AF-A0A8K0UY01-F1
#
_entry.id   AF-A0A8K0UY01-F1
#
_cell.length_a   1.000
_cell.length_b   1.000
_cell.length_c   1.000
_cell.angle_alpha   90.00
_cell.angle_beta   90.00
_cell.angle_gamma   90.00
#
_symmetry.space_group_name_H-M   'P 1'
#
loop_
_entity.id
_entity.type
_entity.pdbx_description
1 polymer ?
#
loop_
_entity_poly.entity_id
_entity_poly.type
_entity_poly.pdbx_seq_one_letter_code
_entity_poly.pdbx_strand_id
1 'polypeptide(L)'
;MASITSALQKLLPATLPPSLSSRPGTLYQVLSRYSKDGVGQRVHQVRWGMKGIEDCYWEVTRTKMKLGGTHGKAWGKLVWKGKVVSKHDEEIRGGLKYTWSLGASKAPPTKSTSTPHVEGTSP
;
A
#
# COMPACT_ATOMS: atom_id res chain seq x y z
N MET A 1 -18.07 -1.99 -20.92
CA MET A 1 -17.00 -0.99 -20.72
C MET A 1 -15.66 -1.69 -20.49
N ALA A 2 -15.04 -2.28 -21.53
CA ALA A 2 -13.80 -3.07 -21.40
C ALA A 2 -12.93 -3.07 -22.66
N SER A 3 -12.77 -1.92 -23.34
CA SER A 3 -11.93 -1.82 -24.56
C SER A 3 -10.56 -1.17 -24.32
N ILE A 4 -10.34 -0.53 -23.17
CA ILE A 4 -9.12 0.25 -22.90
C ILE A 4 -7.96 -0.64 -22.40
N THR A 5 -8.24 -1.81 -21.85
CA THR A 5 -7.23 -2.68 -21.23
C THR A 5 -6.25 -3.29 -22.23
N SER A 6 -6.71 -3.73 -23.40
CA SER A 6 -5.87 -4.48 -24.35
C SER A 6 -4.87 -3.59 -25.11
N ALA A 7 -5.27 -2.35 -25.44
CA ALA A 7 -4.38 -1.38 -26.09
C ALA A 7 -3.30 -0.86 -25.12
N LEU A 8 -3.67 -0.60 -23.86
CA LEU A 8 -2.71 -0.22 -22.81
C LEU A 8 -1.68 -1.34 -22.57
N GLN A 9 -2.13 -2.61 -22.57
CA GLN A 9 -1.26 -3.76 -22.33
C GLN A 9 -0.20 -3.97 -23.42
N LYS A 10 -0.46 -3.54 -24.67
CA LYS A 10 0.52 -3.58 -25.77
C LYS A 10 1.55 -2.45 -25.72
N LEU A 11 1.25 -1.36 -25.03
CA LEU A 11 2.13 -0.20 -24.87
C LEU A 11 3.04 -0.29 -23.62
N LEU A 12 2.75 -1.23 -22.73
CA LEU A 12 3.55 -1.44 -21.52
C LEU A 12 4.77 -2.32 -21.85
N PRO A 13 6.00 -1.91 -21.48
CA PRO A 13 7.17 -2.76 -21.62
C PRO A 13 6.98 -4.06 -20.80
N ALA A 14 7.54 -5.17 -21.28
CA ALA A 14 7.45 -6.50 -20.65
C ALA A 14 7.88 -6.50 -19.17
N THR A 15 8.74 -5.55 -18.80
CA THR A 15 9.04 -5.18 -17.42
C THR A 15 8.39 -3.83 -17.11
N LEU A 16 7.32 -3.85 -16.31
CA LEU A 16 6.68 -2.62 -15.86
C LEU A 16 7.72 -1.74 -15.15
N PRO A 17 7.86 -0.45 -15.52
CA PRO A 17 8.75 0.44 -14.81
C PRO A 17 8.33 0.51 -13.34
N PRO A 18 9.29 0.64 -12.40
CA PRO A 18 8.99 0.63 -10.97
C PRO A 18 7.95 1.69 -10.58
N SER A 19 7.88 2.81 -11.32
CA SER A 19 6.85 3.85 -11.16
C SER A 19 5.41 3.36 -11.31
N LEU A 20 5.18 2.30 -12.09
CA LEU A 20 3.86 1.68 -12.31
C LEU A 20 3.64 0.43 -11.46
N SER A 21 4.61 0.07 -10.62
CA SER A 21 4.51 -1.12 -9.78
C SER A 21 3.80 -0.81 -8.46
N SER A 22 2.75 -1.56 -8.13
CA SER A 22 2.11 -1.56 -6.81
C SER A 22 2.84 -2.45 -5.80
N ARG A 23 4.05 -2.92 -6.12
CA ARG A 23 4.81 -3.85 -5.27
C ARG A 23 5.12 -3.24 -3.91
N PRO A 24 4.94 -3.98 -2.81
CA PRO A 24 5.39 -3.52 -1.51
C PRO A 24 6.92 -3.34 -1.48
N GLY A 25 7.42 -2.46 -0.61
CA GLY A 25 8.86 -2.16 -0.51
C GLY A 25 9.17 -1.31 0.71
N THR A 26 10.35 -0.66 0.74
CA THR A 26 10.60 0.36 1.77
C THR A 26 9.71 1.58 1.52
N LEU A 27 9.47 2.40 2.55
CA LEU A 27 8.66 3.60 2.42
C LEU A 27 9.16 4.49 1.28
N TYR A 28 10.47 4.72 1.21
CA TYR A 28 11.06 5.61 0.21
C TYR A 28 10.96 5.03 -1.20
N GLN A 29 11.18 3.73 -1.36
CA GLN A 29 11.02 3.05 -2.66
C GLN A 29 9.57 3.05 -3.15
N VAL A 30 8.59 3.02 -2.25
CA VAL A 30 7.18 3.13 -2.62
C VAL A 30 6.86 4.56 -3.02
N LEU A 31 7.33 5.55 -2.26
CA LEU A 31 7.03 6.96 -2.51
C LEU A 31 7.78 7.54 -3.72
N SER A 32 9.01 7.11 -3.99
CA SER A 32 9.82 7.58 -5.14
C SER A 32 9.26 7.19 -6.51
N ARG A 33 8.27 6.30 -6.54
CA ARG A 33 7.54 5.91 -7.75
C ARG A 33 6.56 6.98 -8.22
N TYR A 34 6.17 7.88 -7.32
CA TYR A 34 5.16 8.89 -7.53
C TYR A 34 5.79 10.25 -7.78
N SER A 35 5.05 11.11 -8.49
CA SER A 35 5.43 12.51 -8.65
C SER A 35 5.50 13.20 -7.29
N LYS A 36 6.38 14.21 -7.17
CA LYS A 36 6.63 14.93 -5.91
C LYS A 36 7.01 14.00 -4.74
N ASP A 37 7.76 12.93 -5.02
CA ASP A 37 8.23 11.97 -4.02
C ASP A 37 7.10 11.41 -3.13
N GLY A 38 5.92 11.17 -3.71
CA GLY A 38 4.80 10.54 -3.03
C GLY A 38 4.01 11.43 -2.07
N VAL A 39 4.15 12.75 -2.15
CA VAL A 39 3.27 13.68 -1.42
C VAL A 39 1.80 13.50 -1.88
N GLY A 40 0.88 13.44 -0.92
CA GLY A 40 -0.54 13.16 -1.11
C GLY A 40 -0.89 11.67 -1.18
N GLN A 41 0.11 10.78 -1.21
CA GLN A 41 -0.15 9.34 -1.21
C GLN A 41 -0.51 8.84 0.19
N ARG A 42 -1.34 7.79 0.20
CA ARG A 42 -1.64 7.02 1.41
C ARG A 42 -0.78 5.78 1.43
N VAL A 43 -0.12 5.51 2.55
CA VAL A 43 0.72 4.33 2.71
C VAL A 43 0.49 3.68 4.06
N HIS A 44 0.57 2.37 4.11
CA HIS A 44 0.44 1.61 5.34
C HIS A 44 1.58 0.60 5.48
N GLN A 45 1.85 0.18 6.72
CA GLN A 45 2.76 -0.93 6.96
C GLN A 45 2.00 -2.24 6.71
N VAL A 46 2.52 -3.11 5.86
CA VAL A 46 1.86 -4.39 5.49
C VAL A 46 1.51 -5.23 6.71
N ARG A 47 2.37 -5.19 7.75
CA ARG A 47 2.14 -5.88 9.03
C ARG A 47 0.87 -5.45 9.76
N TRP A 48 0.33 -4.25 9.50
CA TRP A 48 -0.93 -3.82 10.11
C TRP A 48 -2.09 -4.68 9.60
N GLY A 49 -2.13 -4.90 8.28
CA GLY A 49 -3.09 -5.82 7.68
C GLY A 49 -2.94 -7.24 8.21
N MET A 50 -1.70 -7.74 8.32
CA MET A 50 -1.43 -9.08 8.91
C MET A 50 -1.92 -9.23 10.36
N LYS A 51 -2.04 -8.12 11.10
CA LYS A 51 -2.56 -8.09 12.47
C LYS A 51 -4.08 -7.85 12.54
N GLY A 52 -4.77 -7.83 11.41
CA GLY A 52 -6.20 -7.48 11.35
C GLY A 52 -6.49 -6.04 11.74
N ILE A 53 -5.49 -5.16 11.65
CA ILE A 53 -5.65 -3.73 11.91
C ILE A 53 -6.00 -3.09 10.57
N GLU A 54 -7.29 -2.80 10.38
CA GLU A 54 -7.82 -2.21 9.16
C GLU A 54 -7.93 -0.69 9.25
N ASP A 55 -8.03 -0.04 8.09
CA ASP A 55 -8.20 1.41 7.94
C ASP A 55 -7.13 2.25 8.65
N CYS A 56 -5.91 1.71 8.73
CA CYS A 56 -4.74 2.42 9.20
C CYS A 56 -3.82 2.78 8.03
N TYR A 57 -3.45 4.05 7.94
CA TYR A 57 -2.51 4.56 6.94
C TYR A 57 -1.91 5.88 7.39
N TRP A 58 -0.77 6.21 6.82
CA TRP A 58 -0.22 7.55 6.82
C TRP A 58 -0.64 8.26 5.55
N GLU A 59 -1.13 9.49 5.69
CA GLU A 59 -1.28 10.42 4.58
C GLU A 59 0.00 11.26 4.49
N VAL A 60 0.78 11.05 3.43
CA VAL A 60 2.10 11.67 3.26
C VAL A 60 1.91 13.13 2.86
N THR A 61 2.44 14.05 3.64
CA THR A 61 2.33 15.49 3.39
C THR A 61 3.63 16.09 2.86
N ARG A 62 4.78 15.56 3.32
CA ARG A 62 6.10 16.05 2.93
C ARG A 62 7.09 14.91 2.87
N THR A 63 8.05 15.04 1.97
CA THR A 63 9.14 14.09 1.81
C THR A 63 10.45 14.80 1.55
N LYS A 64 11.53 14.18 2.02
CA LYS A 64 12.90 14.61 1.78
C LYS A 64 13.71 13.38 1.41
N MET A 65 13.68 13.05 0.12
CA MET A 65 14.38 11.90 -0.42
C MET A 65 15.88 12.19 -0.54
N LYS A 66 16.68 11.13 -0.41
CA LYS A 66 18.12 11.11 -0.63
C LYS A 66 18.47 9.90 -1.48
N LEU A 67 19.66 9.93 -2.10
CA LEU A 67 20.25 8.77 -2.76
C LEU A 67 19.29 8.10 -3.78
N GLY A 68 18.70 8.92 -4.65
CA GLY A 68 17.78 8.45 -5.71
C GLY A 68 16.46 7.83 -5.22
N GLY A 69 15.96 8.22 -4.04
CA GLY A 69 14.67 7.74 -3.53
C GLY A 69 14.74 6.39 -2.80
N THR A 70 15.94 5.92 -2.46
CA THR A 70 16.14 4.71 -1.64
C THR A 70 16.12 5.01 -0.14
N HIS A 71 16.49 6.23 0.22
CA HIS A 71 16.59 6.71 1.60
C HIS A 71 15.93 8.08 1.71
N GLY A 72 15.65 8.53 2.93
CA GLY A 72 15.11 9.86 3.13
C GLY A 72 14.48 10.05 4.48
N LYS A 73 13.58 11.04 4.52
CA LYS A 73 12.61 11.25 5.58
C LYS A 73 11.26 11.53 4.94
N ALA A 74 10.19 11.09 5.59
CA ALA A 74 8.83 11.36 5.19
C ALA A 74 8.05 11.84 6.41
N TRP A 75 7.12 12.75 6.17
CA TRP A 75 6.19 13.27 7.17
C TRP A 75 4.77 13.08 6.66
N GLY A 76 3.85 12.93 7.60
CA GLY A 76 2.45 12.77 7.27
C GLY A 76 1.56 12.82 8.49
N LYS A 77 0.26 12.59 8.25
CA LYS A 77 -0.74 12.47 9.30
C LYS A 77 -1.13 11.00 9.45
N LEU A 78 -1.10 10.49 10.67
CA LEU A 78 -1.55 9.14 10.94
C LEU A 78 -3.07 9.10 11.00
N VAL A 79 -3.65 8.25 10.17
CA VAL A 79 -5.01 7.75 10.31
C VAL A 79 -4.93 6.36 10.90
N TRP A 80 -5.61 6.17 12.02
CA TRP A 80 -5.67 4.91 12.74
C TRP A 80 -7.12 4.45 12.87
N LYS A 81 -7.45 3.30 12.28
CA LYS A 81 -8.80 2.73 12.27
C LYS A 81 -9.85 3.76 11.82
N GLY A 82 -9.56 4.46 10.73
CA GLY A 82 -10.41 5.51 10.16
C GLY A 82 -10.41 6.85 10.91
N LYS A 83 -9.71 6.99 12.05
CA LYS A 83 -9.64 8.25 12.80
C LYS A 83 -8.30 8.93 12.59
N VAL A 84 -8.31 10.23 12.29
CA VAL A 84 -7.09 11.05 12.25
C VAL A 84 -6.56 11.18 13.68
N VAL A 85 -5.38 10.62 13.96
CA VAL A 85 -4.76 10.64 15.28
C VAL A 85 -3.75 11.78 15.39
N SER A 86 -3.02 12.05 14.30
CA SER A 86 -2.03 13.13 14.27
C SER A 86 -2.69 14.49 14.05
N LYS A 87 -2.51 15.41 15.00
CA LYS A 87 -2.96 16.81 14.86
C LYS A 87 -2.08 17.60 13.89
N HIS A 88 -0.81 17.24 13.81
CA HIS A 88 0.19 17.91 12.98
C HIS A 88 0.92 16.89 12.11
N ASP A 89 1.74 17.37 11.18
CA ASP A 89 2.61 16.52 10.38
C ASP A 89 3.69 15.90 11.26
N GLU A 90 3.67 14.57 11.37
CA GLU A 90 4.63 13.78 12.14
C GLU A 90 5.59 13.03 11.24
N GLU A 91 6.82 12.79 11.72
CA GLU A 91 7.80 12.00 10.98
C GLU A 91 7.41 10.52 10.94
N ILE A 92 7.27 9.96 9.75
CA ILE A 92 6.91 8.55 9.54
C ILE A 92 8.13 7.68 9.88
N ARG A 93 8.07 7.01 11.05
CA ARG A 93 9.15 6.15 11.55
C ARG A 93 9.17 4.79 10.86
N GLY A 94 10.37 4.18 10.81
CA GLY A 94 10.55 2.81 10.31
C GLY A 94 10.47 2.70 8.78
N GLY A 95 10.76 3.78 8.05
CA GLY A 95 10.69 3.82 6.58
C GLY A 95 11.55 2.76 5.88
N LEU A 96 12.72 2.43 6.42
CA LEU A 96 13.60 1.35 5.92
C LEU A 96 13.36 -0.01 6.59
N LYS A 97 12.77 -0.01 7.79
CA LYS A 97 12.64 -1.21 8.62
C LYS A 97 11.47 -2.09 8.19
N TYR A 98 10.36 -1.45 7.84
CA TYR A 98 9.12 -2.17 7.55
C TYR A 98 8.85 -2.22 6.06
N THR A 99 8.05 -3.20 5.68
CA THR A 99 7.45 -3.27 4.36
C THR A 99 6.22 -2.38 4.32
N TRP A 100 6.22 -1.45 3.37
CA TRP A 100 5.16 -0.48 3.11
C TRP A 100 4.45 -0.82 1.81
N SER A 101 3.16 -0.48 1.77
CA SER A 101 2.32 -0.58 0.59
C SER A 101 1.37 0.60 0.53
N LEU A 102 0.75 0.81 -0.63
CA LEU A 102 -0.16 1.92 -0.88
C LEU A 102 -1.55 1.66 -0.30
N GLY A 103 -2.26 2.75 -0.02
CA GLY A 103 -3.62 2.73 0.51
C GLY A 103 -3.69 2.44 2.01
N ALA A 104 -4.90 2.11 2.45
CA ALA A 104 -5.21 1.70 3.81
C ALA A 104 -4.85 0.24 4.07
N SER A 105 -4.47 -0.10 5.30
CA SER A 105 -4.31 -1.48 5.71
C SER A 105 -5.65 -2.23 5.61
N LYS A 106 -5.59 -3.44 5.08
CA LYS A 106 -6.72 -4.37 4.98
C LYS A 106 -6.29 -5.69 5.58
N ALA A 107 -7.19 -6.38 6.28
CA ALA A 107 -6.90 -7.74 6.69
C ALA A 107 -6.63 -8.59 5.44
N PRO A 108 -5.72 -9.57 5.52
CA PRO A 108 -5.60 -10.55 4.45
C PRO A 108 -6.99 -11.15 4.19
N PRO A 109 -7.39 -11.35 2.92
CA PRO A 109 -8.64 -12.03 2.64
C PRO A 109 -8.56 -13.39 3.33
N THR A 110 -9.33 -13.55 4.40
CA THR A 110 -9.48 -14.84 5.06
C THR A 110 -9.91 -15.78 3.95
N LYS A 111 -9.12 -16.84 3.69
CA LYS A 111 -9.56 -17.92 2.82
C LYS A 111 -10.85 -18.45 3.44
N SER A 112 -11.99 -17.96 2.98
CA SER A 112 -13.29 -18.53 3.26
C SER A 112 -13.26 -19.88 2.56
N THR A 113 -12.82 -20.90 3.31
CA THR A 113 -13.01 -22.30 2.96
C THR A 113 -14.52 -22.53 2.96
N SER A 114 -15.15 -22.24 1.82
CA SER A 114 -16.47 -22.77 1.49
C SER A 114 -16.28 -24.26 1.20
N THR A 115 -16.24 -25.08 2.25
CA THR A 115 -16.51 -26.51 2.11
C THR A 115 -18.01 -26.63 1.88
N PRO A 116 -18.50 -27.07 0.71
CA PRO A 116 -19.89 -27.50 0.61
C PRO A 116 -20.04 -28.73 1.51
N HIS A 117 -20.83 -28.60 2.56
CA HIS A 117 -21.29 -29.72 3.37
C HIS A 117 -22.25 -30.53 2.50
N VAL A 118 -21.79 -31.67 1.97
CA VAL A 118 -22.64 -32.57 1.18
C VAL A 118 -23.42 -33.42 2.18
N GLU A 119 -24.61 -32.95 2.54
CA GLU A 119 -25.61 -33.75 3.23
C GLU A 119 -26.39 -34.53 2.16
N GLY A 120 -26.10 -35.82 2.05
CA GLY A 120 -26.66 -36.73 1.05
C GLY A 120 -26.97 -38.08 1.67
N THR A 121 -28.16 -38.14 2.26
CA THR A 121 -28.84 -39.31 2.82
C THR A 121 -28.90 -40.49 1.87
N SER A 122 -28.59 -41.68 2.40
CA SER A 122 -28.80 -42.99 1.77
C SER A 122 -30.26 -43.28 1.44
N PRO A 123 -30.49 -44.09 0.40
CA PRO A 123 -31.43 -45.21 0.49
C PRO A 123 -30.70 -46.57 0.42
#